data_AF-A0A3D5A2V0-F1
#
_entry.id   AF-A0A3D5A2V0-F1
#
_cell.length_a   1.000
_cell.length_b   1.000
_cell.length_c   1.000
_cell.angle_alpha   90.00
_cell.angle_beta   90.00
_cell.angle_gamma   90.00
#
_symmetry.space_group_name_H-M   'P 1'
#
loop_
_entity.id
_entity.type
_entity.pdbx_description
1 polymer ?
#
loop_
_entity_poly.entity_id
_entity_poly.type
_entity_poly.pdbx_seq_one_letter_code
_entity_poly.pdbx_strand_id
1 'polypeptide(L)'
;NIGAPLTDQDKSLLAALSSLHWPGGNRLSGDVNVMLDPFTGYAFITIEMPSSLKQAVQFSTALQMAYRVAVATVKHDSSIQSITVRVIIPVVIGEKQEDAVITAFRGNTNRRTLDRYLREDTEPDSREIWYEVFATCWWNPSLAAAKPFTS
;
A
#
# COMPACT_ATOMS: atom_id res chain seq x y z
N ASN A 1 20.90 6.49 -11.99
CA ASN A 1 19.74 6.99 -11.22
C ASN A 1 20.24 7.77 -10.02
N ILE A 2 20.19 9.09 -10.08
CA ILE A 2 20.43 9.94 -8.91
C ILE A 2 19.03 10.18 -8.32
N GLY A 3 18.65 9.35 -7.34
CA GLY A 3 17.44 9.61 -6.55
C GLY A 3 17.70 10.80 -5.62
N ALA A 4 16.65 11.56 -5.29
CA ALA A 4 16.75 12.53 -4.21
C ALA A 4 17.20 11.80 -2.93
N PRO A 5 18.14 12.38 -2.16
CA PRO A 5 18.57 11.77 -0.91
C PRO A 5 17.38 11.66 0.05
N LEU A 6 17.22 10.49 0.66
CA LEU A 6 16.19 10.26 1.68
C LEU A 6 16.50 11.07 2.94
N THR A 7 15.48 11.69 3.52
CA THR A 7 15.59 12.28 4.85
C THR A 7 15.74 11.18 5.91
N ASP A 8 16.17 11.53 7.12
CA ASP A 8 16.28 10.53 8.20
C ASP A 8 14.90 10.00 8.64
N GLN A 9 13.84 10.82 8.50
CA GLN A 9 12.46 10.41 8.73
C GLN A 9 12.00 9.38 7.69
N ASP A 10 12.33 9.59 6.41
CA ASP A 10 12.04 8.61 5.34
C ASP A 10 12.75 7.28 5.60
N LYS A 11 14.04 7.32 5.98
CA LYS A 11 14.82 6.11 6.31
C LYS A 11 14.24 5.35 7.50
N SER A 12 13.84 6.08 8.55
CA SER A 12 13.25 5.51 9.76
C SER A 12 11.93 4.80 9.44
N LEU A 13 11.04 5.45 8.70
CA LEU A 13 9.77 4.85 8.30
C LEU A 13 9.99 3.66 7.34
N LEU A 14 10.91 3.78 6.38
CA LEU A 14 11.26 2.70 5.47
C LEU A 14 11.74 1.44 6.23
N ALA A 15 12.56 1.62 7.26
CA ALA A 15 13.03 0.52 8.11
C ALA A 15 11.87 -0.15 8.87
N ALA A 16 10.94 0.64 9.42
CA ALA A 16 9.75 0.13 10.09
C ALA A 16 8.86 -0.69 9.13
N LEU A 17 8.61 -0.17 7.92
CA LEU A 17 7.79 -0.85 6.92
C LEU A 17 8.46 -2.10 6.33
N SER A 18 9.79 -2.15 6.31
CA SER A 18 10.55 -3.33 5.83
C SER A 18 10.36 -4.57 6.70
N SER A 19 9.80 -4.42 7.90
CA SER A 19 9.45 -5.53 8.80
C SER A 19 8.16 -6.26 8.42
N LEU A 20 7.34 -5.67 7.53
CA LEU A 20 6.09 -6.27 7.07
C LEU A 20 6.35 -7.34 5.98
N HIS A 21 5.47 -8.34 5.93
CA HIS A 21 5.56 -9.47 4.99
C HIS A 21 4.26 -9.63 4.22
N TRP A 22 4.37 -9.80 2.91
CA TRP A 22 3.29 -10.32 2.09
C TRP A 22 2.87 -11.73 2.55
N PRO A 23 1.62 -12.15 2.26
CA PRO A 23 1.23 -13.54 2.40
C PRO A 23 2.24 -14.47 1.70
N GLY A 24 2.64 -15.55 2.36
CA GLY A 24 3.71 -16.44 1.87
C GLY A 24 5.13 -16.06 2.30
N GLY A 25 5.31 -15.02 3.12
CA GLY A 25 6.56 -14.73 3.83
C GLY A 25 7.54 -13.81 3.08
N ASN A 26 7.20 -13.34 1.88
CA ASN A 26 8.01 -12.36 1.16
C ASN A 26 8.03 -11.03 1.91
N ARG A 27 9.23 -10.58 2.31
CA ARG A 27 9.42 -9.27 2.96
C ARG A 27 9.10 -8.14 1.99
N LEU A 28 8.63 -7.02 2.53
CA LEU A 28 8.55 -5.74 1.80
C LEU A 28 9.93 -5.09 1.58
N SER A 29 11.01 -5.66 2.14
CA SER A 29 12.36 -5.12 2.05
C SER A 29 12.86 -5.03 0.60
N GLY A 30 13.23 -3.83 0.15
CA GLY A 30 13.70 -3.54 -1.22
C GLY A 30 12.64 -2.98 -2.16
N ASP A 31 11.37 -3.07 -1.76
CA ASP A 31 10.18 -2.89 -2.61
C ASP A 31 9.25 -1.78 -2.11
N VAL A 32 9.73 -0.96 -1.16
CA VAL A 32 9.00 0.16 -0.56
C VAL A 32 9.70 1.48 -0.89
N ASN A 33 8.93 2.42 -1.40
CA ASN A 33 9.34 3.81 -1.55
C ASN A 33 8.44 4.69 -0.67
N VAL A 34 9.07 5.58 0.10
CA VAL A 34 8.40 6.50 1.01
C VAL A 34 8.78 7.92 0.62
N MET A 35 7.78 8.80 0.55
CA MET A 35 7.96 10.24 0.45
C MET A 35 7.11 10.91 1.53
N LEU A 36 7.77 11.59 2.46
CA LEU A 36 7.11 12.33 3.53
C LEU A 36 7.14 13.84 3.27
N ASP A 37 6.02 14.48 3.60
CA ASP A 37 5.96 15.92 3.80
C ASP A 37 5.62 16.18 5.27
N PRO A 38 6.64 16.46 6.12
CA PRO A 38 6.45 16.68 7.55
C PRO A 38 5.63 17.94 7.86
N PHE A 39 5.63 18.94 6.96
CA PHE A 39 4.90 20.19 7.19
C PHE A 39 3.39 19.96 7.09
N THR A 40 2.95 19.18 6.09
CA THR A 40 1.53 18.84 5.92
C THR A 40 1.12 17.58 6.69
N GLY A 41 2.08 16.83 7.24
CA GLY A 41 1.82 15.54 7.89
C GLY A 41 1.35 14.48 6.88
N TYR A 42 1.85 14.55 5.65
CA TYR A 42 1.44 13.68 4.56
C TYR A 42 2.51 12.63 4.24
N ALA A 43 2.08 11.39 4.00
CA ALA A 43 2.93 10.32 3.52
C ALA A 43 2.42 9.77 2.18
N PHE A 44 3.30 9.62 1.20
CA PHE A 44 3.05 8.84 -0.01
C PHE A 44 3.93 7.59 0.02
N ILE A 45 3.30 6.42 0.03
CA ILE A 45 4.00 5.13 0.15
C ILE A 45 3.69 4.30 -1.09
N THR A 46 4.73 3.87 -1.79
CA THR A 46 4.61 2.88 -2.87
C THR A 46 5.15 1.55 -2.37
N ILE A 47 4.39 0.47 -2.58
CA ILE A 47 4.82 -0.89 -2.30
C ILE A 47 4.71 -1.75 -3.56
N GLU A 48 5.70 -2.59 -3.82
CA GLU A 48 5.67 -3.54 -4.92
C GLU A 48 5.15 -4.91 -4.45
N MET A 49 4.18 -5.45 -5.20
CA MET A 49 3.66 -6.79 -4.96
C MET A 49 4.53 -7.83 -5.70
N PRO A 50 4.97 -8.90 -5.02
CA PRO A 50 5.68 -10.00 -5.64
C PRO A 50 4.87 -10.64 -6.78
N SER A 51 5.56 -10.91 -7.89
CA SER A 51 4.99 -11.59 -9.07
C SER A 51 4.48 -13.00 -8.76
N SER A 52 4.89 -13.61 -7.66
CA SER A 52 4.44 -14.94 -7.19
C SER A 52 3.00 -14.94 -6.67
N LEU A 53 2.41 -13.79 -6.35
CA LEU A 53 1.06 -13.67 -5.76
C LEU A 53 -0.05 -13.58 -6.82
N LYS A 54 0.12 -14.20 -8.00
CA LYS A 54 -0.71 -13.94 -9.18
C LYS A 54 -2.13 -14.54 -9.15
N GLN A 55 -3.06 -13.75 -9.70
CA GLN A 55 -4.42 -14.05 -10.23
C GLN A 55 -5.65 -14.01 -9.30
N ALA A 56 -5.84 -14.90 -8.31
CA ALA A 56 -7.14 -14.97 -7.63
C ALA A 56 -7.30 -14.04 -6.41
N VAL A 57 -6.22 -13.83 -5.66
CA VAL A 57 -6.23 -13.10 -4.37
C VAL A 57 -5.50 -11.75 -4.43
N GLN A 58 -5.12 -11.29 -5.63
CA GLN A 58 -4.33 -10.06 -5.80
C GLN A 58 -5.03 -8.82 -5.23
N PHE A 59 -6.33 -8.69 -5.46
CA PHE A 59 -7.09 -7.55 -4.99
C PHE A 59 -7.14 -7.47 -3.46
N SER A 60 -7.62 -8.54 -2.81
CA SER A 60 -7.73 -8.59 -1.34
C SER A 60 -6.35 -8.52 -0.68
N THR A 61 -5.33 -9.16 -1.26
CA THR A 61 -3.95 -9.10 -0.76
C THR A 61 -3.36 -7.69 -0.86
N ALA A 62 -3.59 -6.98 -1.98
CA ALA A 62 -3.17 -5.60 -2.14
C ALA A 62 -3.83 -4.69 -1.10
N LEU A 63 -5.14 -4.83 -0.88
CA LEU A 63 -5.88 -4.03 0.08
C LEU A 63 -5.42 -4.26 1.52
N GLN A 64 -5.31 -5.53 1.92
CA GLN A 64 -4.87 -5.88 3.26
C GLN A 64 -3.45 -5.38 3.52
N MET A 65 -2.54 -5.50 2.54
CA MET A 65 -1.21 -4.95 2.69
C MET A 65 -1.20 -3.43 2.74
N ALA A 66 -1.99 -2.77 1.89
CA ALA A 66 -2.10 -1.31 1.91
C ALA A 66 -2.62 -0.79 3.26
N TYR A 67 -3.60 -1.47 3.85
CA TYR A 67 -4.07 -1.18 5.21
C TYR A 67 -2.97 -1.35 6.26
N ARG A 68 -2.26 -2.49 6.26
CA ARG A 68 -1.17 -2.77 7.21
C ARG A 68 -0.04 -1.76 7.13
N VAL A 69 0.32 -1.35 5.91
CA VAL A 69 1.30 -0.27 5.67
C VAL A 69 0.80 1.03 6.26
N ALA A 70 -0.44 1.43 5.98
CA ALA A 70 -0.99 2.67 6.52
C ALA A 70 -1.03 2.69 8.06
N VAL A 71 -1.42 1.56 8.67
CA VAL A 71 -1.40 1.36 10.13
C VAL A 71 0.02 1.45 10.69
N ALA A 72 0.97 0.75 10.10
CA ALA A 72 2.35 0.75 10.54
C ALA A 72 2.95 2.17 10.48
N THR A 73 2.61 2.93 9.43
CA THR A 73 3.03 4.33 9.29
C THR A 73 2.51 5.22 10.41
N VAL A 74 1.21 5.21 10.71
CA VAL A 74 0.67 6.09 11.78
C VAL A 74 1.08 5.68 13.19
N LYS A 75 1.37 4.39 13.40
CA LYS A 75 1.94 3.85 14.65
C LYS A 75 3.40 4.26 14.84
N HIS A 76 4.18 4.24 13.76
CA HIS A 76 5.60 4.59 13.79
C HIS A 76 5.80 6.10 13.98
N ASP A 77 5.02 6.91 13.28
CA ASP A 77 5.21 8.35 13.26
C ASP A 77 3.91 9.09 13.56
N SER A 78 3.83 9.71 14.75
CA SER A 78 2.65 10.44 15.22
C SER A 78 2.35 11.73 14.43
N SER A 79 3.33 12.27 13.70
CA SER A 79 3.16 13.49 12.91
C SER A 79 2.34 13.26 11.64
N ILE A 80 2.31 12.02 11.12
CA ILE A 80 1.57 11.68 9.92
C ILE A 80 0.06 11.70 10.18
N GLN A 81 -0.65 12.56 9.44
CA GLN A 81 -2.10 12.74 9.51
C GLN A 81 -2.83 12.15 8.30
N SER A 82 -2.19 12.12 7.14
CA SER A 82 -2.78 11.68 5.88
C SER A 82 -1.81 10.81 5.09
N ILE A 83 -2.34 9.76 4.45
CA ILE A 83 -1.52 8.73 3.79
C ILE A 83 -2.14 8.39 2.44
N THR A 84 -1.32 8.39 1.39
CA THR A 84 -1.60 7.69 0.14
C THR A 84 -0.78 6.42 0.10
N VAL A 85 -1.42 5.27 -0.10
CA VAL A 85 -0.75 4.01 -0.39
C VAL A 85 -0.98 3.64 -1.85
N ARG A 86 0.11 3.33 -2.56
CA ARG A 86 0.12 2.86 -3.94
C ARG A 86 0.71 1.45 -3.98
N VAL A 87 -0.02 0.50 -4.53
CA VAL A 87 0.52 -0.84 -4.82
C VAL A 87 0.84 -0.92 -6.30
N ILE A 88 2.10 -1.20 -6.62
CA ILE A 88 2.56 -1.48 -7.98
C ILE A 88 2.78 -2.98 -8.15
N ILE A 89 2.56 -3.48 -9.37
CA ILE A 89 2.82 -4.87 -9.70
C ILE A 89 3.64 -4.99 -10.99
N PRO A 90 4.60 -5.92 -11.05
CA PRO A 90 5.24 -6.31 -12.29
C PRO A 90 4.29 -7.21 -13.10
N VAL A 91 3.99 -6.77 -14.32
CA VAL A 91 3.19 -7.48 -15.33
C VAL A 91 3.99 -7.67 -16.59
N VAL A 92 3.64 -8.70 -17.34
CA VAL A 92 4.16 -8.94 -18.68
C VAL A 92 3.11 -8.42 -19.65
N ILE A 93 3.47 -7.46 -20.50
CA ILE A 93 2.55 -6.81 -21.44
C ILE A 93 2.95 -7.15 -22.89
N GLY A 94 1.94 -7.41 -23.72
CA GLY A 94 2.10 -7.61 -25.17
C GLY A 94 2.60 -9.00 -25.57
N GLU A 95 2.62 -9.25 -26.88
CA GLU A 95 3.08 -10.53 -27.46
C GLU A 95 4.59 -10.76 -27.27
N LYS A 96 5.37 -9.69 -27.05
CA LYS A 96 6.83 -9.73 -26.87
C LYS A 96 7.29 -9.99 -25.44
N GLN A 97 6.37 -10.20 -24.50
CA GLN A 97 6.66 -10.40 -23.09
C GLN A 97 7.52 -9.28 -22.47
N GLU A 98 7.14 -8.02 -22.69
CA GLU A 98 7.86 -6.91 -22.06
C GLU A 98 7.45 -6.78 -20.59
N ASP A 99 8.45 -6.77 -19.70
CA ASP A 99 8.24 -6.50 -18.28
C ASP A 99 7.86 -5.02 -18.08
N ALA A 100 6.70 -4.81 -17.49
CA ALA A 100 6.19 -3.48 -17.14
C ALA A 100 5.75 -3.45 -15.69
N VAL A 101 5.96 -2.32 -15.02
CA VAL A 101 5.44 -2.07 -13.68
C VAL A 101 4.23 -1.17 -13.80
N ILE A 102 3.06 -1.64 -13.34
CA ILE A 102 1.82 -0.86 -13.37
C ILE A 102 1.30 -0.62 -11.96
N THR A 103 0.59 0.49 -11.77
CA THR A 103 -0.16 0.70 -10.53
C THR A 103 -1.38 -0.21 -10.53
N ALA A 104 -1.50 -1.07 -9.51
CA ALA A 104 -2.67 -1.92 -9.29
C ALA A 104 -3.69 -1.26 -8.38
N PHE A 105 -3.23 -0.65 -7.29
CA PHE A 105 -4.09 0.01 -6.30
C PHE A 105 -3.55 1.39 -5.94
N ARG A 106 -4.47 2.32 -5.68
CA ARG A 106 -4.19 3.56 -4.96
C ARG A 106 -5.31 3.83 -3.96
N GLY A 107 -4.95 4.06 -2.71
CA GLY A 107 -5.88 4.39 -1.63
C GLY A 107 -5.40 5.57 -0.81
N ASN A 108 -6.31 6.49 -0.47
CA ASN A 108 -6.02 7.61 0.44
C ASN A 108 -6.77 7.42 1.76
N THR A 109 -6.08 7.53 2.88
CA THR A 109 -6.65 7.42 4.24
C THR A 109 -6.05 8.49 5.16
N ASN A 110 -6.51 8.54 6.40
CA ASN A 110 -6.03 9.47 7.41
C ASN A 110 -5.94 8.80 8.78
N ARG A 111 -5.17 9.40 9.68
CA ARG A 111 -4.95 8.91 11.05
C ARG A 111 -6.25 8.68 11.80
N ARG A 112 -7.20 9.62 11.74
CA ARG A 112 -8.47 9.51 12.47
C ARG A 112 -9.24 8.25 12.08
N THR A 113 -9.29 7.91 10.79
CA THR A 113 -9.92 6.69 10.30
C THR A 113 -9.18 5.44 10.78
N LEU A 114 -7.85 5.43 10.70
CA LEU A 114 -7.04 4.29 11.14
C LEU A 114 -7.12 4.06 12.66
N ASP A 115 -7.10 5.13 13.45
CA ASP A 115 -7.22 5.08 14.91
C ASP A 115 -8.55 4.45 15.38
N ARG A 116 -9.62 4.55 14.58
CA ARG A 116 -10.89 3.87 14.87
C ARG A 116 -10.71 2.35 14.89
N TYR A 117 -10.17 1.79 13.80
CA TYR A 117 -9.94 0.35 13.68
C TYR A 117 -8.87 -0.15 14.66
N LEU A 118 -7.89 0.69 15.01
CA LEU A 118 -6.90 0.34 16.03
C LEU A 118 -7.46 0.22 17.45
N ARG A 119 -8.54 0.95 17.77
CA ARG A 119 -9.19 0.91 19.10
C ARG A 119 -10.19 -0.23 19.23
N GLU A 120 -10.82 -0.61 18.13
CA GLU A 120 -11.85 -1.64 18.09
C GLU A 120 -11.28 -3.06 18.15
N ASP A 121 -9.94 -3.21 18.08
CA ASP A 121 -9.19 -4.48 18.06
C ASP A 121 -9.71 -5.47 16.99
N THR A 122 -10.28 -4.91 15.92
CA THR A 122 -10.82 -5.63 14.76
C THR A 122 -10.01 -5.27 13.52
N GLU A 123 -9.43 -6.28 12.87
CA GLU A 123 -8.83 -6.10 11.54
C GLU A 123 -9.98 -6.02 10.51
N PRO A 124 -10.14 -4.90 9.78
CA PRO A 124 -11.21 -4.75 8.82
C PRO A 124 -11.08 -5.76 7.68
N ASP A 125 -12.22 -6.26 7.19
CA ASP A 125 -12.24 -7.11 6.01
C ASP A 125 -11.93 -6.29 4.73
N SER A 126 -11.74 -6.97 3.60
CA SER A 126 -11.42 -6.28 2.34
C SER A 126 -12.51 -5.30 1.87
N ARG A 127 -13.77 -5.51 2.26
CA ARG A 127 -14.89 -4.63 1.92
C ARG A 127 -14.87 -3.37 2.78
N GLU A 128 -14.67 -3.52 4.09
CA GLU A 128 -14.48 -2.41 5.02
C GLU A 128 -13.24 -1.58 4.65
N ILE A 129 -12.13 -2.24 4.28
CA ILE A 129 -10.94 -1.54 3.81
C ILE A 129 -11.26 -0.67 2.58
N TRP A 130 -11.99 -1.23 1.62
CA TRP A 130 -12.32 -0.56 0.37
C TRP A 130 -13.27 0.63 0.55
N TYR A 131 -14.33 0.47 1.36
CA TYR A 131 -15.39 1.47 1.49
C TYR A 131 -15.23 2.42 2.68
N GLU A 132 -14.55 2.01 3.75
CA GLU A 132 -14.57 2.74 5.02
C GLU A 132 -13.18 3.20 5.49
N VAL A 133 -12.13 2.41 5.23
CA VAL A 133 -10.76 2.77 5.63
C VAL A 133 -10.15 3.79 4.68
N PHE A 134 -10.23 3.54 3.38
CA PHE A 134 -9.70 4.43 2.36
C PHE A 134 -10.83 5.29 1.80
N ALA A 135 -10.74 6.60 2.03
CA ALA A 135 -11.76 7.58 1.60
C ALA A 135 -11.87 7.68 0.07
N THR A 136 -10.79 7.36 -0.65
CA THR A 136 -10.77 7.24 -2.12
C THR A 136 -9.89 6.07 -2.49
N CYS A 137 -10.47 5.12 -3.24
CA CYS A 137 -9.82 3.93 -3.74
C CYS A 137 -9.89 3.90 -5.27
N TRP A 138 -8.80 3.44 -5.88
CA TRP A 138 -8.76 3.13 -7.30
C TRP A 138 -8.06 1.79 -7.49
N TRP A 139 -8.68 0.92 -8.29
CA TRP A 139 -8.12 -0.35 -8.73
C TRP A 139 -7.96 -0.34 -10.25
N ASN A 140 -6.85 -0.88 -10.74
CA ASN A 140 -6.58 -0.93 -12.16
C ASN A 140 -7.51 -1.92 -12.88
N PRO A 141 -8.38 -1.44 -13.81
CA PRO A 141 -9.36 -2.28 -14.47
C PRO A 141 -8.75 -3.29 -15.46
N SER A 142 -7.48 -3.13 -15.85
CA SER A 142 -6.79 -4.06 -16.75
C SER A 142 -6.30 -5.33 -16.04
N LEU A 143 -6.38 -5.38 -14.71
CA LEU A 143 -6.03 -6.57 -13.94
C LEU A 143 -7.25 -7.49 -13.85
N ALA A 144 -7.07 -8.76 -14.27
CA ALA A 144 -8.12 -9.76 -14.35
C ALA A 144 -8.76 -10.14 -13.00
N ALA A 145 -8.23 -9.64 -11.88
CA ALA A 145 -8.84 -9.78 -10.57
C ALA A 145 -10.22 -9.07 -10.59
N ALA A 146 -11.25 -9.82 -10.20
CA ALA A 146 -12.64 -9.38 -10.21
C ALA A 146 -12.81 -7.95 -9.68
N LYS A 147 -13.67 -7.16 -10.33
CA LYS A 147 -14.02 -5.79 -9.93
C LYS A 147 -14.16 -5.67 -8.41
N PRO A 148 -13.67 -4.57 -7.81
CA PRO A 148 -13.80 -4.32 -6.38
C PRO A 148 -15.29 -4.20 -6.07
N PHE A 149 -15.88 -5.26 -5.50
CA PHE A 149 -17.25 -5.33 -4.98
C PHE A 149 -18.31 -4.61 -5.85
N THR A 150 -19.09 -5.35 -6.63
CA THR A 150 -20.24 -4.74 -7.32
C THR A 150 -21.20 -4.16 -6.29
N SER A 151 -21.52 -2.87 -6.44
CA SER A 151 -22.59 -2.15 -5.72
C SER A 151 -23.94 -2.82 -5.90
#